data_AF-A0A1H8GBP4-F1
#
_entry.id   AF-A0A1H8GBP4-F1
#
_cell.length_a   1.000
_cell.length_b   1.000
_cell.length_c   1.000
_cell.angle_alpha   90.00
_cell.angle_beta   90.00
_cell.angle_gamma   90.00
#
_symmetry.space_group_name_H-M   'P 1'
#
loop_
_entity.id
_entity.type
_entity.pdbx_description
1 polymer ?
#
loop_
_entity_poly.entity_id
_entity_poly.type
_entity_poly.pdbx_seq_one_letter_code
_entity_poly.pdbx_strand_id
1 'polypeptide(L)'
;MASPRELPADVARVQGMRDFAAYLEIMADDFDTDRADCERQRREGKQFVDGRWSSMYVGDFLRTWAAWLQDGCLREGAPFKGDVDPLTWQSLALQIHVAHLYE
;
A
#
# COMPACT_ATOMS: atom_id res chain seq x y z
N MET A 1 -15.57 18.77 -0.01
CA MET A 1 -15.11 17.55 -0.70
C MET A 1 -13.63 17.75 -0.99
N ALA A 2 -12.75 17.08 -0.24
CA ALA A 2 -11.33 17.09 -0.55
C ALA A 2 -11.13 16.48 -1.95
N SER A 3 -10.34 17.14 -2.80
CA SER A 3 -9.98 16.60 -4.11
C SER A 3 -9.32 15.23 -3.93
N PRO A 4 -9.63 14.22 -4.77
CA PRO A 4 -8.90 12.96 -4.74
C PRO A 4 -7.42 13.27 -4.92
N ARG A 5 -6.58 12.90 -3.95
CA ARG A 5 -5.13 12.98 -4.08
C ARG A 5 -4.76 12.12 -5.29
N GLU A 6 -3.91 12.63 -6.20
CA GLU A 6 -3.37 11.79 -7.27
C GLU A 6 -2.69 10.59 -6.63
N LEU A 7 -3.04 9.41 -7.11
CA LEU A 7 -2.55 8.17 -6.53
C LEU A 7 -1.05 8.04 -6.80
N PRO A 8 -0.24 7.68 -5.80
CA PRO A 8 1.21 7.71 -5.91
C PRO A 8 1.75 6.62 -6.86
N ALA A 9 0.95 5.60 -7.20
CA ALA A 9 1.40 4.47 -8.01
C ALA A 9 0.36 3.97 -9.02
N ASP A 10 0.84 3.66 -10.23
CA ASP A 10 0.07 3.06 -11.32
C ASP A 10 0.04 1.52 -11.18
N VAL A 11 -1.11 1.00 -10.73
CA VAL A 11 -1.36 -0.44 -10.57
C VAL A 11 -1.15 -1.21 -11.88
N ALA A 12 -1.36 -0.57 -13.04
CA ALA A 12 -1.19 -1.23 -14.34
C ALA A 12 0.26 -1.68 -14.59
N ARG A 13 1.23 -1.05 -13.92
CA ARG A 13 2.67 -1.36 -14.06
C ARG A 13 3.13 -2.54 -13.22
N VAL A 14 2.30 -3.06 -12.33
CA VAL A 14 2.65 -4.22 -11.50
C VAL A 14 2.50 -5.49 -12.31
N GLN A 15 3.59 -5.99 -12.89
CA GLN A 15 3.59 -7.18 -13.75
C GLN A 15 4.22 -8.40 -13.07
N GLY A 16 5.13 -8.18 -12.11
CA GLY A 16 5.79 -9.25 -11.37
C GLY A 16 6.05 -8.91 -9.90
N MET A 17 6.65 -9.86 -9.18
CA MET A 17 6.96 -9.72 -7.75
C MET A 17 7.82 -8.49 -7.43
N ARG A 18 8.78 -8.17 -8.30
CA ARG A 18 9.65 -6.98 -8.14
C ARG A 18 8.88 -5.68 -8.26
N ASP A 19 7.99 -5.59 -9.24
CA ASP A 19 7.16 -4.40 -9.44
C ASP A 19 6.19 -4.24 -8.27
N PHE A 20 5.69 -5.35 -7.73
CA PHE A 20 4.84 -5.35 -6.55
C PHE A 20 5.59 -4.91 -5.29
N ALA A 21 6.82 -5.37 -5.07
CA ALA A 21 7.64 -4.90 -3.95
C ALA A 21 7.90 -3.39 -4.05
N ALA A 22 8.23 -2.87 -5.24
CA ALA A 22 8.39 -1.43 -5.46
C ALA A 22 7.06 -0.67 -5.24
N TYR A 23 5.93 -1.23 -5.66
CA TYR A 23 4.61 -0.67 -5.39
C TYR A 23 4.33 -0.56 -3.89
N LEU A 24 4.66 -1.59 -3.10
CA LEU A 24 4.49 -1.58 -1.65
C LEU A 24 5.34 -0.50 -0.97
N GLU A 25 6.57 -0.28 -1.43
CA GLU A 25 7.43 0.80 -0.92
C GLU A 25 6.84 2.18 -1.19
N ILE A 26 6.33 2.42 -2.41
CA ILE A 26 5.67 3.69 -2.76
C ILE A 26 4.44 3.93 -1.88
N MET A 27 3.62 2.89 -1.68
CA MET A 27 2.45 3.00 -0.80
C MET A 27 2.86 3.26 0.66
N ALA A 28 3.93 2.64 1.16
CA ALA A 28 4.41 2.87 2.51
C ALA A 28 4.87 4.32 2.74
N ASP A 29 5.53 4.93 1.75
CA ASP A 29 5.96 6.32 1.81
C ASP A 29 4.80 7.30 1.75
N ASP A 30 3.75 6.98 0.98
CA ASP A 30 2.50 7.75 0.95
C ASP A 30 1.80 7.71 2.32
N PHE A 31 1.73 6.53 2.95
CA PHE A 31 1.23 6.38 4.32
C PHE A 31 2.00 7.22 5.34
N ASP A 32 3.33 7.23 5.29
CA ASP A 32 4.13 8.04 6.20
C ASP A 32 3.93 9.54 5.98
N THR A 33 3.74 9.94 4.73
CA THR A 33 3.39 11.32 4.38
C THR A 33 2.03 11.70 4.95
N ASP A 34 1.02 10.84 4.80
CA ASP A 34 -0.32 11.06 5.38
C ASP A 34 -0.27 11.12 6.91
N ARG A 35 0.50 10.23 7.55
CA ARG A 35 0.72 10.25 9.00
C ARG A 35 1.39 11.53 9.46
N ALA A 36 2.45 11.98 8.79
CA ALA A 36 3.14 13.23 9.12
C ALA A 36 2.21 14.45 8.96
N ASP A 37 1.39 14.45 7.91
CA ASP A 37 0.35 15.46 7.69
C ASP A 37 -0.69 15.44 8.82
N CYS A 38 -1.15 14.26 9.24
CA CYS A 38 -2.07 14.08 10.36
C CYS A 38 -1.51 14.59 11.69
N GLU A 39 -0.28 14.22 12.02
CA GLU A 39 0.41 14.67 13.23
C GLU A 39 0.60 16.18 13.24
N ARG A 40 0.94 16.78 12.09
CA ARG A 40 1.02 18.23 11.94
C ARG A 40 -0.33 18.89 12.21
N GLN A 41 -1.41 18.40 11.59
CA GLN A 41 -2.76 18.92 11.79
C GLN A 41 -3.23 18.81 13.26
N ARG A 42 -2.89 17.71 13.95
CA ARG A 42 -3.15 17.54 15.39
C ARG A 42 -2.41 18.57 16.23
N ARG A 43 -1.12 18.81 15.96
CA ARG A 43 -0.31 19.83 16.66
C ARG A 43 -0.83 21.25 16.42
N GLU A 44 -1.36 21.52 15.24
CA GLU A 44 -2.03 22.77 14.89
C GLU A 44 -3.41 22.95 15.56
N GLY A 45 -3.86 21.97 16.35
CA GLY A 45 -5.12 22.03 17.09
C GLY A 45 -6.36 21.89 16.20
N LYS A 46 -6.23 21.34 14.98
CA LYS A 46 -7.39 21.11 14.11
C LYS A 46 -8.33 20.08 14.73
N GLN A 47 -9.59 20.46 14.88
CA GLN A 47 -10.64 19.64 15.47
C GLN A 47 -11.00 18.42 14.60
N PHE A 48 -10.78 18.53 13.29
CA PHE A 48 -10.93 17.44 12.32
C PHE A 48 -9.59 17.27 11.60
N VAL A 49 -9.04 16.07 11.70
CA VAL A 49 -7.84 15.65 10.98
C VAL A 49 -8.34 14.81 9.82
N ASP A 50 -8.22 15.33 8.60
CA ASP A 50 -8.42 14.52 7.40
C ASP A 50 -7.20 13.60 7.29
N GLY A 51 -7.35 12.41 7.84
CA GLY A 51 -6.35 11.35 7.89
C GLY A 51 -7.04 10.03 7.64
N ARG A 52 -7.27 9.72 6.37
CA ARG A 52 -8.00 8.52 5.94
C ARG A 52 -7.28 7.25 6.41
N TRP A 53 -5.95 7.29 6.51
CA TRP A 53 -5.09 6.12 6.68
C TRP A 53 -4.19 6.17 7.93
N SER A 54 -4.70 6.67 9.06
CA SER A 54 -3.92 6.96 10.28
C SER A 54 -3.52 5.76 11.18
N SER A 55 -3.41 4.55 10.62
CA SER A 55 -2.87 3.41 11.38
C SER A 55 -1.35 3.52 11.51
N MET A 56 -0.84 3.50 12.75
CA MET A 56 0.59 3.70 13.05
C MET A 56 1.53 2.65 12.42
N TYR A 57 1.01 1.53 11.91
CA TYR A 57 1.82 0.36 11.58
C TYR A 57 1.74 -0.08 10.13
N VAL A 58 0.89 0.53 9.29
CA VAL A 58 0.68 0.03 7.93
C VAL A 58 1.88 0.32 7.03
N GLY A 59 2.50 1.49 7.14
CA GLY A 59 3.74 1.79 6.42
C GLY A 59 4.85 0.78 6.71
N ASP A 60 5.08 0.47 8.00
CA ASP A 60 6.08 -0.53 8.41
C ASP A 60 5.75 -1.94 7.94
N PHE A 61 4.47 -2.31 7.98
CA PHE A 61 3.98 -3.58 7.46
C PHE A 61 4.29 -3.72 5.96
N LEU A 62 3.96 -2.70 5.16
CA LEU A 62 4.20 -2.71 3.72
C LEU A 62 5.69 -2.80 3.37
N ARG A 63 6.56 -2.06 4.09
CA ARG A 63 8.02 -2.15 3.91
C ARG A 63 8.57 -3.53 4.27
N THR A 64 8.10 -4.09 5.39
CA THR A 64 8.52 -5.43 5.81
C THR A 64 8.11 -6.48 4.77
N TRP A 65 6.93 -6.34 4.20
CA TRP A 65 6.47 -7.22 3.14
C TRP A 65 7.28 -7.06 1.85
N ALA A 66 7.58 -5.83 1.43
CA ALA A 66 8.45 -5.56 0.28
C ALA A 66 9.83 -6.21 0.46
N ALA A 67 10.46 -6.04 1.62
CA ALA A 67 11.74 -6.66 1.95
C ALA A 67 11.67 -8.19 1.88
N TRP A 68 10.61 -8.79 2.42
CA TRP A 68 10.43 -10.24 2.39
C TRP A 68 10.28 -10.82 0.96
N LEU A 69 9.62 -10.07 0.07
CA LEU A 69 9.51 -10.42 -1.35
C LEU A 69 10.86 -10.31 -2.06
N GLN A 70 11.65 -9.29 -1.73
CA GLN A 70 12.98 -9.05 -2.33
C GLN A 70 14.02 -10.07 -1.85
N ASP A 71 13.93 -10.53 -0.60
CA ASP A 71 14.81 -11.56 0.00
C ASP A 71 14.61 -12.96 -0.62
N GLY A 72 13.65 -13.12 -1.55
CA GLY A 72 13.47 -14.35 -2.32
C GLY A 72 12.91 -15.52 -1.50
N CYS A 73 12.32 -15.22 -0.34
CA CYS A 73 11.67 -16.21 0.51
C CYS A 73 10.37 -16.78 -0.11
N LEU A 74 9.83 -16.11 -1.14
CA LEU A 74 8.69 -16.55 -1.93
C LEU A 74 9.17 -17.04 -3.30
N ARG A 75 8.85 -18.29 -3.64
CA ARG A 75 9.05 -18.83 -4.99
C ARG A 75 7.84 -18.49 -5.86
N GLU A 76 8.06 -17.75 -6.94
CA GLU A 76 7.03 -17.53 -7.96
C GLU A 76 6.53 -18.87 -8.52
N GLY A 77 5.21 -18.97 -8.73
CA GLY A 77 4.57 -20.14 -9.36
C GLY A 77 4.30 -21.32 -8.43
N ALA A 78 4.45 -21.17 -7.10
CA ALA A 78 3.97 -22.18 -6.17
C ALA A 78 2.43 -22.30 -6.30
N PRO A 79 1.88 -23.48 -6.68
CA PRO A 79 0.45 -23.63 -6.87
C PRO A 79 -0.27 -23.49 -5.54
N PHE A 80 -1.21 -22.54 -5.45
CA PHE A 80 -2.17 -22.52 -4.36
C PHE A 80 -3.07 -23.77 -4.48
N LYS A 81 -3.28 -24.45 -3.36
CA LYS A 81 -4.06 -25.69 -3.32
C LYS A 81 -5.56 -25.35 -3.31
N GLY A 82 -6.17 -25.13 -4.47
CA GLY A 82 -7.62 -24.94 -4.64
C GLY A 82 -8.01 -24.20 -5.93
N ASP A 83 -9.31 -24.25 -6.28
CA ASP A 83 -9.95 -23.52 -7.40
C ASP A 83 -10.11 -22.01 -7.08
N VAL A 84 -9.06 -21.39 -6.56
CA VAL A 84 -9.02 -19.93 -6.37
C VAL A 84 -8.36 -19.38 -7.62
N ASP A 85 -9.00 -18.38 -8.25
CA ASP A 85 -8.37 -17.65 -9.36
C ASP A 85 -6.94 -17.27 -8.97
N PRO A 86 -5.94 -17.54 -9.82
CA PRO A 86 -4.56 -17.30 -9.46
C PRO A 86 -4.40 -15.81 -9.15
N LEU A 87 -4.16 -15.51 -7.87
CA LEU A 87 -3.89 -14.16 -7.40
C LEU A 87 -2.65 -13.65 -8.12
N THR A 88 -2.85 -12.72 -9.05
CA THR A 88 -1.75 -12.04 -9.72
C THR A 88 -1.21 -10.95 -8.80
N TRP A 89 0.06 -10.61 -8.96
CA TRP A 89 0.69 -9.48 -8.28
C TRP A 89 -0.06 -8.16 -8.55
N GLN A 90 -0.59 -8.00 -9.76
CA GLN A 90 -1.44 -6.88 -10.12
C GLN A 90 -2.76 -6.85 -9.34
N SER A 91 -3.41 -8.00 -9.18
CA SER A 91 -4.65 -8.12 -8.41
C SER A 91 -4.43 -7.78 -6.93
N LEU A 92 -3.28 -8.18 -6.37
CA LEU A 92 -2.88 -7.79 -5.01
C LEU A 92 -2.66 -6.28 -4.90
N ALA A 93 -1.94 -5.68 -5.85
CA ALA A 93 -1.75 -4.23 -5.89
C ALA A 93 -3.09 -3.49 -5.99
N LEU A 94 -4.02 -3.98 -6.81
CA LEU A 94 -5.36 -3.41 -6.95
C LEU A 94 -6.14 -3.47 -5.64
N GLN A 95 -6.07 -4.56 -4.88
CA GLN A 95 -6.76 -4.66 -3.59
C GLN A 95 -6.22 -3.63 -2.57
N ILE A 96 -4.90 -3.46 -2.50
CA ILE A 96 -4.26 -2.44 -1.65
C ILE A 96 -4.64 -1.03 -2.11
N HIS A 97 -4.64 -0.81 -3.42
CA HIS A 97 -5.04 0.45 -4.03
C HIS A 97 -6.50 0.84 -3.72
N VAL A 98 -7.40 -0.13 -3.81
CA VAL A 98 -8.81 0.05 -3.47
C VAL A 98 -8.95 0.34 -1.98
N ALA A 99 -8.25 -0.39 -1.11
CA ALA A 99 -8.24 -0.11 0.32
C ALA A 99 -7.81 1.34 0.61
N HIS A 100 -6.84 1.87 -0.13
CA HIS A 100 -6.39 3.27 -0.03
C HIS A 100 -7.47 4.29 -0.39
N LEU A 101 -8.31 3.98 -1.37
CA LEU A 101 -9.31 4.92 -1.87
C LEU A 101 -10.56 5.02 -1.01
N TYR A 102 -10.95 3.93 -0.34
CA TYR A 102 -12.26 3.79 0.31
C TYR A 102 -12.24 3.95 1.84
N GLU A 103 -11.08 3.93 2.48
CA GLU A 103 -10.90 4.40 3.86
C GLU A 103 -10.64 5.91 3.89
#